data_AF-A0A0N7CQK6-F1
#
_entry.id   AF-A0A0N7CQK6-F1
#
_cell.length_a   1.000
_cell.length_b   1.000
_cell.length_c   1.000
_cell.angle_alpha   90.00
_cell.angle_beta   90.00
_cell.angle_gamma   90.00
#
_symmetry.space_group_name_H-M   'P 1'
#
loop_
_entity.id
_entity.type
_entity.pdbx_description
1 polymer ?
#
loop_
_entity_poly.entity_id
_entity_poly.type
_entity_poly.pdbx_seq_one_letter_code
_entity_poly.pdbx_strand_id
1 'polypeptide(L)'
;PGDRCANLFTINLFSALNNTITMMAGNCGAHVVSVGDITLVTKSHFEALNSIKLNVLLGVPSTILQFINAMQHNGVHINIEKVVFTGESLKTFQKKII
;
A
#
# COMPACT_ATOMS: atom_id res chain seq x y z
N PRO A 1 -7.87 -9.78 -14.26
CA PRO A 1 -6.49 -9.44 -14.70
C PRO A 1 -6.35 -7.91 -14.71
N GLY A 2 -5.63 -7.36 -13.74
CA GLY A 2 -5.44 -5.91 -13.58
C GLY A 2 -4.81 -5.60 -12.21
N ASP A 3 -3.99 -4.56 -12.16
CA ASP A 3 -3.33 -4.12 -10.93
C ASP A 3 -4.39 -3.67 -9.91
N ARG A 4 -4.33 -4.21 -8.70
CA ARG A 4 -5.14 -3.81 -7.55
C ARG A 4 -4.21 -3.21 -6.52
N CYS A 5 -4.33 -1.91 -6.36
CA CYS A 5 -3.33 -1.09 -5.70
C CYS A 5 -3.84 -0.63 -4.33
N ALA A 6 -3.00 -0.77 -3.30
CA ALA A 6 -3.20 -0.12 -2.02
C ALA A 6 -2.43 1.19 -2.05
N ASN A 7 -3.16 2.29 -1.95
CA ASN A 7 -2.58 3.62 -1.88
C ASN A 7 -2.31 3.99 -0.41
N LEU A 8 -1.03 3.87 -0.05
CA LEU A 8 -0.49 4.05 1.29
C LEU A 8 -0.07 5.50 1.58
N PHE A 9 -0.21 6.43 0.63
CA PHE A 9 0.02 7.86 0.87
C PHE A 9 -0.98 8.45 1.88
N THR A 10 -2.12 7.78 2.07
CA THR A 10 -3.12 8.13 3.08
C THR A 10 -2.68 7.89 4.52
N ILE A 11 -1.73 6.97 4.76
CA ILE A 11 -1.26 6.61 6.11
C ILE A 11 -0.65 7.80 6.85
N ASN A 12 0.08 8.67 6.14
CA ASN A 12 0.70 9.89 6.68
C ASN A 12 0.08 11.17 6.10
N LEU A 13 -1.17 11.11 5.62
CA LEU A 13 -1.93 12.26 5.11
C LEU A 13 -1.26 13.02 3.96
N PHE A 14 -0.49 12.35 3.09
CA PHE A 14 0.07 12.94 1.88
C PHE A 14 -1.03 13.11 0.81
N SER A 15 -1.97 14.02 1.05
CA SER A 15 -3.21 14.19 0.28
C SER A 15 -2.98 14.43 -1.22
N ALA A 16 -2.00 15.27 -1.57
CA ALA A 16 -1.66 15.55 -2.96
C ALA A 16 -1.13 14.30 -3.70
N LEU A 17 -0.23 13.54 -3.07
CA LEU A 17 0.30 12.30 -3.62
C LEU A 17 -0.78 11.23 -3.70
N ASN A 18 -1.62 11.09 -2.67
CA ASN A 18 -2.75 10.17 -2.69
C ASN A 18 -3.65 10.43 -3.91
N ASN A 19 -4.10 11.67 -4.10
CA ASN A 19 -5.02 12.01 -5.18
C ASN A 19 -4.37 11.78 -6.56
N THR A 20 -3.14 12.25 -6.73
CA THR A 20 -2.42 12.16 -8.00
C THR A 20 -2.17 10.71 -8.40
N ILE A 21 -1.66 9.90 -7.46
CA ILE A 21 -1.34 8.49 -7.72
C ILE A 21 -2.61 7.66 -7.92
N THR A 22 -3.68 7.93 -7.17
CA THR A 22 -4.97 7.28 -7.38
C THR A 22 -5.52 7.55 -8.77
N MET A 23 -5.53 8.82 -9.21
CA MET A 23 -5.99 9.18 -10.56
C MET A 23 -5.11 8.58 -11.65
N MET A 24 -3.79 8.67 -11.51
CA MET A 24 -2.84 8.13 -12.49
C MET A 24 -3.00 6.62 -12.63
N ALA A 25 -2.96 5.87 -11.53
CA ALA A 25 -3.12 4.42 -11.57
C ALA A 25 -4.50 4.01 -12.07
N GLY A 26 -5.56 4.71 -11.65
CA GLY A 26 -6.92 4.50 -12.15
C GLY A 26 -7.05 4.72 -13.66
N ASN A 27 -6.43 5.77 -14.20
CA ASN A 27 -6.38 6.04 -15.65
C ASN A 27 -5.56 4.99 -16.42
N CYS A 28 -4.64 4.29 -15.76
CA CYS A 28 -3.96 3.12 -16.31
C CYS A 28 -4.78 1.81 -16.17
N GLY A 29 -6.02 1.89 -15.69
CA GLY A 29 -6.90 0.73 -15.51
C GLY A 29 -6.71 -0.04 -14.21
N ALA A 30 -5.94 0.49 -13.25
CA ALA A 30 -5.78 -0.14 -11.94
C ALA A 30 -6.97 0.14 -11.03
N HIS A 31 -7.32 -0.84 -10.18
CA HIS A 31 -8.29 -0.64 -9.11
C HIS A 31 -7.58 -0.18 -7.84
N VAL A 32 -7.77 1.07 -7.45
CA VAL A 32 -7.05 1.68 -6.32
C VAL A 32 -7.91 1.72 -5.07
N VAL A 33 -7.37 1.27 -3.94
CA VAL A 33 -7.98 1.34 -2.62
C VAL A 33 -7.10 2.21 -1.72
N SER A 34 -7.67 3.28 -1.17
CA SER A 34 -7.00 4.06 -0.13
C SER A 34 -7.07 3.31 1.20
N VAL A 35 -5.91 3.06 1.83
CA VAL A 35 -5.83 2.28 3.07
C VAL A 35 -6.26 3.10 4.29
N GLY A 36 -6.07 4.41 4.27
CA GLY A 36 -6.38 5.29 5.40
C GLY A 36 -5.28 5.26 6.46
N ASP A 37 -5.66 5.51 7.71
CA ASP A 37 -4.74 5.51 8.87
C ASP A 37 -4.40 4.07 9.27
N ILE A 38 -3.12 3.71 9.19
CA ILE A 38 -2.64 2.37 9.50
C ILE A 38 -2.91 1.93 10.95
N THR A 39 -3.03 2.89 11.89
CA THR A 39 -3.31 2.60 13.30
C THR A 39 -4.73 2.08 13.53
N LEU A 40 -5.64 2.33 12.59
CA LEU A 40 -7.03 1.88 12.63
C LEU A 40 -7.26 0.61 11.80
N VAL A 41 -6.26 0.18 11.02
CA VAL A 41 -6.36 -1.02 10.18
C VAL A 41 -6.25 -2.27 11.04
N THR A 42 -7.36 -2.97 11.17
CA THR A 42 -7.45 -4.27 11.85
C THR A 42 -7.26 -5.45 10.89
N LYS A 43 -7.12 -6.66 11.45
CA LYS A 43 -7.07 -7.91 10.68
C LYS A 43 -8.16 -8.04 9.61
N SER A 44 -9.41 -7.69 9.92
CA SER A 44 -10.53 -7.81 8.97
C SER A 44 -10.36 -6.91 7.73
N HIS A 45 -9.70 -5.77 7.88
CA HIS A 45 -9.38 -4.90 6.75
C HIS A 45 -8.31 -5.54 5.85
N PHE A 46 -7.27 -6.16 6.43
CA PHE A 46 -6.28 -6.91 5.65
C PHE A 46 -6.89 -8.13 4.95
N GLU A 47 -7.81 -8.84 5.61
CA GLU A 47 -8.56 -9.95 5.00
C GLU A 47 -9.43 -9.46 3.83
N ALA A 48 -10.06 -8.29 3.94
CA ALA A 48 -10.78 -7.66 2.84
C ALA A 48 -9.86 -7.27 1.67
N LEU A 49 -8.67 -6.74 1.95
CA LEU A 49 -7.65 -6.47 0.92
C LEU A 49 -7.18 -7.75 0.23
N ASN A 50 -7.07 -8.84 0.97
CA ASN A 50 -6.71 -10.15 0.41
C ASN A 50 -7.85 -10.75 -0.43
N SER A 51 -9.12 -10.57 -0.02
CA SER A 51 -10.28 -11.10 -0.73
C SER A 51 -10.48 -10.44 -2.10
N ILE A 52 -10.16 -9.13 -2.20
CA ILE A 52 -10.12 -8.44 -3.49
C ILE A 52 -8.87 -8.79 -4.30
N LYS A 53 -7.93 -9.59 -3.77
CA LYS A 53 -6.65 -9.96 -4.38
C LYS A 53 -5.79 -8.73 -4.69
N LEU A 54 -5.58 -7.89 -3.67
CA LEU A 54 -4.59 -6.82 -3.70
C LEU A 54 -3.21 -7.38 -4.10
N ASN A 55 -2.51 -6.73 -5.03
CA ASN A 55 -1.21 -7.20 -5.51
C ASN A 55 -0.17 -6.09 -5.72
N VAL A 56 -0.52 -4.81 -5.57
CA VAL A 56 0.41 -3.69 -5.70
C VAL A 56 0.35 -2.76 -4.49
N LEU A 57 1.51 -2.35 -3.97
CA LEU A 57 1.62 -1.29 -2.97
C LEU A 57 2.13 0.01 -3.62
N LEU A 58 1.46 1.13 -3.34
CA LEU A 58 1.84 2.47 -3.77
C LEU A 58 2.06 3.35 -2.53
N GLY A 59 3.25 3.90 -2.32
CA GLY A 59 3.49 4.71 -1.13
C GLY A 59 4.87 5.36 -1.04
N VAL A 60 5.20 5.89 0.13
CA VAL A 60 6.58 6.20 0.47
C VAL A 60 7.22 4.96 1.13
N PRO A 61 8.53 4.75 1.05
CA PRO A 61 9.22 3.64 1.73
C PRO A 61 8.80 3.43 3.20
N SER A 62 8.64 4.51 3.97
CA SER A 62 8.20 4.42 5.36
C SER A 62 6.79 3.85 5.53
N THR A 63 5.81 4.27 4.73
CA THR A 63 4.42 3.79 4.81
C THR A 63 4.26 2.38 4.28
N ILE A 64 5.06 1.98 3.29
CA ILE A 64 5.13 0.59 2.83
C ILE A 64 5.59 -0.33 3.97
N LEU A 65 6.65 0.05 4.69
CA LEU A 65 7.10 -0.72 5.85
C LEU A 65 6.06 -0.76 6.98
N GLN A 66 5.40 0.36 7.26
CA GLN A 66 4.31 0.38 8.25
C GLN A 66 3.19 -0.60 7.87
N PHE A 67 2.79 -0.62 6.59
CA PHE A 67 1.80 -1.57 6.10
C PHE A 67 2.25 -3.02 6.23
N ILE A 68 3.48 -3.35 5.81
CA ILE A 68 4.03 -4.71 5.92
C ILE A 68 4.08 -5.17 7.38
N ASN A 69 4.58 -4.31 8.28
CA ASN A 69 4.68 -4.62 9.70
C ASN A 69 3.29 -4.83 10.33
N ALA A 70 2.33 -3.96 10.01
CA ALA A 70 0.96 -4.10 10.52
C ALA A 70 0.27 -5.36 9.98
N MET A 71 0.47 -5.69 8.70
CA MET A 71 -0.03 -6.92 8.07
C MET A 71 0.52 -8.17 8.78
N GLN A 72 1.85 -8.22 8.99
CA GLN A 72 2.52 -9.31 9.70
C GLN A 72 2.07 -9.40 11.17
N HIS A 73 1.96 -8.27 11.86
CA HIS A 73 1.50 -8.23 13.24
C HIS A 73 0.06 -8.77 13.40
N ASN A 74 -0.80 -8.53 12.41
CA ASN A 74 -2.16 -9.09 12.37
C ASN A 74 -2.22 -10.54 11.89
N GLY A 75 -1.09 -11.17 11.57
CA GLY A 75 -1.01 -12.56 11.10
C GLY A 75 -1.66 -12.78 9.74
N VAL A 76 -1.74 -11.76 8.89
CA VAL A 76 -2.27 -11.86 7.53
C VAL A 76 -1.10 -11.84 6.55
N HIS A 77 -1.24 -12.56 5.43
CA HIS A 77 -0.31 -12.49 4.33
C HIS A 77 -1.06 -12.15 3.05
N ILE A 78 -0.66 -11.05 2.40
CA ILE A 78 -1.16 -10.65 1.09
C ILE A 78 -0.02 -10.84 0.10
N ASN A 79 -0.29 -11.52 -1.02
CA ASN A 79 0.69 -11.74 -2.06
C ASN A 79 0.91 -10.46 -2.88
N ILE A 80 1.93 -9.68 -2.51
CA ILE A 80 2.31 -8.46 -3.22
C ILE A 80 3.29 -8.80 -4.34
N GLU A 81 2.91 -8.45 -5.57
CA GLU A 81 3.70 -8.71 -6.79
C GLU A 81 4.56 -7.51 -7.18
N LYS A 82 4.16 -6.30 -6.77
CA LYS A 82 4.83 -5.05 -7.15
C LYS A 82 4.75 -4.01 -6.04
N VAL A 83 5.85 -3.30 -5.84
CA VAL A 83 5.91 -2.11 -4.99
C VAL A 83 6.37 -0.94 -5.82
N VAL A 84 5.61 0.15 -5.80
CA VAL A 84 5.96 1.42 -6.44
C VAL A 84 6.06 2.48 -5.35
N PHE A 85 7.21 3.13 -5.26
CA PHE A 85 7.44 4.13 -4.23
C PHE A 85 8.03 5.42 -4.78
N THR A 86 7.72 6.53 -4.10
CA THR A 86 8.28 7.86 -4.36
C THR A 86 8.24 8.69 -3.08
N GLY A 87 8.79 9.90 -3.08
CA GLY A 87 8.69 10.85 -1.96
C GLY A 87 9.71 10.69 -0.83
N GLU A 88 10.40 9.55 -0.74
CA GLU A 88 11.57 9.37 0.14
C GLU A 88 12.65 8.54 -0.55
N SER A 89 13.89 8.72 -0.14
CA SER A 89 14.99 7.85 -0.53
C SER A 89 14.86 6.47 0.12
N LEU A 90 15.01 5.42 -0.68
CA LEU A 90 15.03 4.04 -0.17
C LEU A 90 16.34 3.77 0.58
N LYS A 91 16.25 3.51 1.89
CA LYS A 91 17.40 3.15 2.73
C LYS A 91 17.74 1.66 2.59
N THR A 92 19.01 1.31 2.80
CA THR A 92 19.53 -0.06 2.62
C THR A 92 18.75 -1.13 3.39
N PHE A 93 18.31 -0.84 4.61
CA PHE A 93 17.54 -1.80 5.41
C PHE A 93 16.11 -2.00 4.86
N GLN A 94 15.49 -0.97 4.29
CA GLN A 94 14.13 -1.03 3.75
C GLN A 94 14.12 -1.91 2.49
N LYS A 95 15.15 -1.83 1.65
CA LYS A 95 15.34 -2.66 0.45
C LYS A 95 15.43 -4.17 0.73
N LYS A 96 15.71 -4.57 1.97
CA LYS A 96 15.73 -5.99 2.36
C LYS A 96 14.34 -6.54 2.69
N ILE A 97 13.37 -5.66 2.94
CA ILE A 97 12.02 -5.98 3.41
C ILE A 97 11.00 -5.76 2.29
N ILE A 98 11.16 -4.64 1.56
CA ILE A 98 10.39 -4.26 0.37
C ILE A 98 10.96 -4.98 -0.85
#